data_AF-A0A8H7E095-F1
#
_entry.id   AF-A0A8H7E095-F1
#
_cell.length_a   1.000
_cell.length_b   1.000
_cell.length_c   1.000
_cell.angle_alpha   90.00
_cell.angle_beta   90.00
_cell.angle_gamma   90.00
#
_symmetry.space_group_name_H-M   'P 1'
#
loop_
_entity.id
_entity.type
_entity.pdbx_description
1 polymer ?
#
loop_
_entity_poly.entity_id
_entity_poly.type
_entity_poly.pdbx_seq_one_letter_code
_entity_poly.pdbx_strand_id
1 'polypeptide(L)'
;MGIKPKLLFGGDLKWNASDWTASDDRVRGGKSQSYLTPIPTDTALAEFHGHLDITALGAAGFASQRTTSATTTWDLSAYDGINLSIEDGDEKMYTFILKDELLDPDPESGRERASVNWEVDFRVPERKVEEEEEEEEVVVVDGKGRRKEGRAGAVYMPWKDFKPTYRGREMKDVEKPIDLESIRRVSLMTRSFFGTQEGDFSLTLRSIEAVTVDKEGEDGCVSAEKTGGDGEDQCSDPDPGNSIRKRSEELGGGMTAQQQPSQSWLQWIWARCFKR
;
A
#
# COMPACT_ATOMS: atom_id res chain seq x y z
N MET A 1 26.93 -2.17 -11.90
CA MET A 1 26.33 -3.45 -11.46
C MET A 1 25.10 -3.07 -10.65
N GLY A 2 23.92 -3.48 -11.09
CA GLY A 2 22.67 -3.18 -10.38
C GLY A 2 22.64 -3.78 -8.97
N ILE A 3 21.90 -3.13 -8.07
CA ILE A 3 21.64 -3.66 -6.73
C ILE A 3 20.72 -4.86 -6.89
N LYS A 4 21.17 -6.05 -6.45
CA LYS A 4 20.34 -7.26 -6.50
C LYS A 4 19.13 -7.11 -5.58
N PRO A 5 17.95 -7.66 -5.95
CA PRO A 5 16.80 -7.73 -5.05
C PRO A 5 17.15 -8.33 -3.69
N LYS A 6 16.54 -7.78 -2.64
CA LYS A 6 16.66 -8.33 -1.28
C LYS A 6 15.39 -9.07 -0.91
N LEU A 7 15.52 -10.39 -0.88
CA LEU A 7 14.47 -11.30 -0.43
C LEU A 7 14.24 -11.12 1.07
N LEU A 8 12.98 -10.84 1.45
CA LEU A 8 12.56 -10.70 2.84
C LEU A 8 11.89 -11.99 3.34
N PHE A 9 11.03 -12.58 2.51
CA PHE A 9 10.30 -13.81 2.80
C PHE A 9 10.04 -14.61 1.52
N GLY A 10 9.92 -15.93 1.65
CA GLY A 10 9.60 -16.83 0.54
C GLY A 10 10.78 -17.09 -0.40
N GLY A 11 10.50 -17.66 -1.57
CA GLY A 11 11.53 -18.07 -2.53
C GLY A 11 12.61 -18.95 -1.88
N ASP A 12 13.88 -18.59 -2.09
CA ASP A 12 15.03 -19.31 -1.53
C ASP A 12 15.13 -19.23 0.01
N LEU A 13 14.54 -18.20 0.64
CA LEU A 13 14.44 -18.12 2.10
C LEU A 13 13.40 -19.08 2.67
N LYS A 14 12.47 -19.54 1.82
CA LYS A 14 11.26 -20.30 2.19
C LYS A 14 10.36 -19.52 3.15
N TRP A 15 9.17 -20.04 3.37
CA TRP A 15 8.23 -19.53 4.36
C TRP A 15 8.28 -20.36 5.63
N ASN A 16 8.20 -19.68 6.78
CA ASN A 16 8.05 -20.31 8.07
C ASN A 16 6.85 -19.71 8.82
N ALA A 17 5.89 -20.56 9.19
CA ALA A 17 4.67 -20.13 9.89
C ALA A 17 4.98 -19.43 11.22
N SER A 18 6.07 -19.80 11.92
CA SER A 18 6.41 -19.18 13.21
C SER A 18 6.85 -17.72 13.10
N ASP A 19 7.19 -17.28 11.90
CA ASP A 19 7.59 -15.90 11.66
C ASP A 19 6.38 -14.96 11.61
N TRP A 20 5.16 -15.50 11.61
CA TRP A 20 3.92 -14.77 11.43
C TRP A 20 2.93 -15.03 12.57
N THR A 21 2.17 -14.00 12.92
CA THR A 21 1.12 -14.11 13.93
C THR A 21 -0.06 -13.21 13.62
N ALA A 22 -1.24 -13.67 14.00
CA ALA A 22 -2.49 -12.97 13.79
C ALA A 22 -2.54 -11.66 14.60
N SER A 23 -3.11 -10.63 13.99
CA SER A 23 -3.48 -9.37 14.63
C SER A 23 -4.90 -8.96 14.25
N ASP A 24 -5.82 -9.92 14.19
CA ASP A 24 -7.21 -9.70 13.73
C ASP A 24 -8.04 -8.83 14.68
N ASP A 25 -9.22 -8.44 14.19
CA ASP A 25 -10.20 -7.62 14.91
C ASP A 25 -10.78 -8.23 16.21
N ARG A 26 -10.48 -9.51 16.50
CA ARG A 26 -10.85 -10.22 17.73
C ARG A 26 -10.41 -9.49 19.00
N VAL A 27 -9.32 -8.73 18.95
CA VAL A 27 -8.85 -7.89 20.07
C VAL A 27 -9.82 -6.76 20.45
N ARG A 28 -10.80 -6.48 19.59
CA ARG A 28 -11.89 -5.51 19.79
C ARG A 28 -13.27 -6.19 19.83
N GLY A 29 -13.33 -7.51 19.93
CA GLY A 29 -14.58 -8.28 19.91
C GLY A 29 -15.09 -8.63 18.51
N GLY A 30 -14.28 -8.44 17.46
CA GLY A 30 -14.61 -8.92 16.12
C GLY A 30 -14.49 -10.44 15.97
N LYS A 31 -14.86 -10.94 14.80
CA LYS A 31 -14.89 -12.39 14.49
C LYS A 31 -14.03 -12.77 13.29
N SER A 32 -13.27 -11.84 12.74
CA SER A 32 -12.37 -12.15 11.63
C SER A 32 -11.20 -13.01 12.11
N GLN A 33 -10.74 -13.90 11.23
CA GLN A 33 -9.63 -14.79 11.50
C GLN A 33 -8.73 -14.87 10.27
N SER A 34 -7.43 -14.82 10.49
CA SER A 34 -6.43 -15.00 9.44
C SER A 34 -5.36 -16.01 9.83
N TYR A 35 -4.68 -16.52 8.82
CA TYR A 35 -3.54 -17.43 8.92
C TYR A 35 -2.54 -17.11 7.80
N LEU A 36 -1.25 -17.37 8.06
CA LEU A 36 -0.24 -17.48 7.02
C LEU A 36 0.38 -18.88 7.11
N THR A 37 0.15 -19.69 6.09
CA THR A 37 0.48 -21.11 6.11
C THR A 37 1.42 -21.44 4.95
N PRO A 38 2.68 -21.84 5.20
CA PRO A 38 3.55 -22.38 4.17
C PRO A 38 2.90 -23.61 3.50
N ILE A 39 2.99 -23.71 2.18
CA ILE A 39 2.40 -24.85 1.45
C ILE A 39 3.25 -26.09 1.76
N PRO A 40 2.68 -27.19 2.32
CA PRO A 40 3.48 -28.32 2.79
C PRO A 40 4.30 -29.02 1.70
N THR A 41 3.80 -29.02 0.47
CA THR A 41 4.47 -29.62 -0.70
C THR A 41 5.52 -28.71 -1.33
N ASP A 42 5.45 -27.40 -1.07
CA ASP A 42 6.41 -26.42 -1.55
C ASP A 42 6.50 -25.24 -0.57
N THR A 43 7.46 -25.33 0.35
CA THR A 43 7.71 -24.27 1.34
C THR A 43 8.26 -22.97 0.73
N ALA A 44 8.55 -22.92 -0.58
CA ALA A 44 8.80 -21.65 -1.27
C ALA A 44 7.52 -20.82 -1.40
N LEU A 45 6.35 -21.42 -1.19
CA LEU A 45 5.05 -20.75 -1.22
C LEU A 45 4.41 -20.67 0.17
N ALA A 46 3.61 -19.62 0.41
CA ALA A 46 2.71 -19.55 1.55
C ALA A 46 1.38 -18.92 1.19
N GLU A 47 0.32 -19.40 1.83
CA GLU A 47 -1.04 -18.90 1.67
C GLU A 47 -1.39 -18.00 2.87
N PHE A 48 -1.72 -16.74 2.58
CA PHE A 48 -2.43 -15.84 3.49
C PHE A 48 -3.94 -16.01 3.28
N HIS A 49 -4.63 -16.60 4.25
CA HIS A 49 -6.05 -16.95 4.12
C HIS A 49 -6.84 -16.77 5.40
N GLY A 50 -8.15 -16.86 5.30
CA GLY A 50 -9.05 -16.88 6.43
C GLY A 50 -10.44 -16.38 6.10
N HIS A 51 -11.14 -15.85 7.11
CA HIS A 51 -12.49 -15.32 6.99
C HIS A 51 -12.57 -13.90 7.54
N LEU A 52 -13.10 -12.99 6.72
CA LEU A 52 -13.35 -11.59 7.06
C LEU A 52 -14.82 -11.42 7.45
N ASP A 53 -15.10 -11.25 8.74
CA ASP A 53 -16.44 -10.92 9.23
C ASP A 53 -16.62 -9.42 9.29
N ILE A 54 -17.74 -8.93 8.76
CA ILE A 54 -18.09 -7.50 8.83
C ILE A 54 -19.24 -7.23 9.79
N THR A 55 -19.87 -8.26 10.35
CA THR A 55 -21.10 -8.08 11.13
C THR A 55 -20.80 -7.73 12.59
N ALA A 56 -19.79 -8.34 13.21
CA ALA A 56 -19.51 -8.19 14.64
C ALA A 56 -19.10 -6.76 15.05
N LEU A 57 -18.49 -6.01 14.13
CA LEU A 57 -18.00 -4.64 14.37
C LEU A 57 -18.71 -3.58 13.54
N GLY A 58 -19.95 -3.84 13.08
CA GLY A 58 -20.74 -2.85 12.36
C GLY A 58 -20.05 -2.38 11.08
N ALA A 59 -19.70 -3.33 10.22
CA ALA A 59 -18.97 -3.18 8.97
C ALA A 59 -17.46 -2.90 9.08
N ALA A 60 -16.87 -2.80 10.28
CA ALA A 60 -15.47 -2.43 10.48
C ALA A 60 -14.50 -3.61 10.73
N GLY A 61 -14.76 -4.77 10.11
CA GLY A 61 -13.93 -5.98 10.28
C GLY A 61 -12.57 -5.92 9.58
N PHE A 62 -11.58 -6.63 10.12
CA PHE A 62 -10.27 -6.85 9.50
C PHE A 62 -9.58 -8.13 10.01
N ALA A 63 -8.83 -8.78 9.12
CA ALA A 63 -8.01 -9.96 9.41
C ALA A 63 -6.58 -9.71 8.92
N SER A 64 -5.57 -9.97 9.75
CA SER A 64 -4.18 -9.66 9.40
C SER A 64 -3.14 -10.57 10.04
N GLN A 65 -2.06 -10.81 9.31
CA GLN A 65 -0.86 -11.49 9.77
C GLN A 65 0.31 -10.51 9.75
N ARG A 66 1.10 -10.49 10.82
CA ARG A 66 2.31 -9.67 10.93
C ARG A 66 3.50 -10.48 11.38
N THR A 67 4.70 -10.00 11.11
CA THR A 67 5.92 -10.67 11.56
C THR A 67 6.04 -10.68 13.08
N THR A 68 6.49 -11.81 13.66
CA THR A 68 6.58 -12.01 15.12
C THR A 68 7.79 -11.34 15.75
N SER A 69 8.89 -11.23 15.01
CA SER A 69 10.14 -10.65 15.52
C SER A 69 9.94 -9.18 15.92
N ALA A 70 10.47 -8.83 17.10
CA ALA A 70 10.60 -7.45 17.56
C ALA A 70 12.02 -6.90 17.42
N THR A 71 12.99 -7.76 17.05
CA THR A 71 14.41 -7.43 16.95
C THR A 71 14.91 -7.37 15.52
N THR A 72 14.25 -8.06 14.60
CA THR A 72 14.60 -8.04 13.18
C THR A 72 14.45 -6.63 12.64
N THR A 73 15.46 -6.21 11.89
CA THR A 73 15.50 -4.91 11.25
C THR A 73 15.99 -5.09 9.82
N TRP A 74 15.32 -4.48 8.87
CA TRP A 74 15.71 -4.48 7.48
C TRP A 74 16.08 -3.07 7.05
N ASP A 75 17.35 -2.90 6.65
CA ASP A 75 17.76 -1.74 5.86
C ASP A 75 17.35 -1.99 4.40
N LEU A 76 16.38 -1.19 3.95
CA LEU A 76 15.81 -1.14 2.61
C LEU A 76 16.07 0.22 1.92
N SER A 77 16.93 1.06 2.48
CA SER A 77 17.22 2.42 1.97
C SER A 77 17.80 2.45 0.55
N ALA A 78 18.42 1.34 0.14
CA ALA A 78 19.03 1.19 -1.18
C ALA A 78 18.08 0.72 -2.30
N TYR A 79 16.80 0.51 -1.99
CA TYR A 79 15.79 -0.02 -2.92
C TYR A 79 14.76 1.06 -3.27
N ASP A 80 13.97 0.84 -4.31
CA ASP A 80 12.95 1.80 -4.79
C ASP A 80 11.52 1.41 -4.36
N GLY A 81 11.32 0.16 -3.92
CA GLY A 81 10.02 -0.31 -3.44
C GLY A 81 10.02 -1.79 -3.07
N ILE A 82 8.81 -2.28 -2.77
CA ILE A 82 8.53 -3.69 -2.53
C ILE A 82 7.94 -4.31 -3.78
N ASN A 83 8.33 -5.54 -4.08
CA ASN A 83 7.68 -6.40 -5.06
C ASN A 83 7.08 -7.61 -4.34
N LEU A 84 5.78 -7.84 -4.52
CA LEU A 84 5.10 -9.07 -4.11
C LEU A 84 4.97 -9.99 -5.31
N SER A 85 5.56 -11.18 -5.22
CA SER A 85 5.39 -12.22 -6.23
C SER A 85 4.25 -13.15 -5.80
N ILE A 86 3.17 -13.18 -6.59
CA ILE A 86 1.91 -13.85 -6.28
C ILE A 86 1.75 -15.07 -7.18
N GLU A 87 1.58 -16.24 -6.57
CA GLU A 87 1.24 -17.49 -7.25
C GLU A 87 -0.22 -17.52 -7.63
N ASP A 88 -1.09 -17.22 -6.66
CA ASP A 88 -2.54 -17.27 -6.82
C ASP A 88 -3.21 -16.28 -5.85
N GLY A 89 -4.43 -15.85 -6.15
CA GLY A 89 -5.23 -15.07 -5.23
C GLY A 89 -6.61 -14.75 -5.77
N ASP A 90 -7.46 -14.31 -4.85
CA ASP A 90 -8.83 -13.94 -5.14
C ASP A 90 -8.98 -12.46 -5.60
N GLU A 91 -10.23 -11.99 -5.67
CA GLU A 91 -10.58 -10.62 -6.08
C GLU A 91 -10.64 -9.61 -4.93
N LYS A 92 -10.29 -10.02 -3.70
CA LYS A 92 -10.33 -9.13 -2.54
C LYS A 92 -9.28 -8.03 -2.68
N MET A 93 -9.57 -6.91 -2.03
CA MET A 93 -8.56 -5.90 -1.78
C MET A 93 -7.77 -6.28 -0.53
N TYR A 94 -6.46 -6.24 -0.66
CA TYR A 94 -5.49 -6.49 0.40
C TYR A 94 -4.76 -5.20 0.74
N THR A 95 -4.14 -5.16 1.91
CA THR A 95 -3.26 -4.08 2.35
C THR A 95 -1.92 -4.67 2.75
N PHE A 96 -0.84 -4.18 2.15
CA PHE A 96 0.52 -4.43 2.60
C PHE A 96 0.94 -3.32 3.57
N ILE A 97 1.52 -3.69 4.70
CA ILE A 97 1.83 -2.75 5.78
C ILE A 97 3.28 -2.90 6.23
N LEU A 98 3.98 -1.77 6.31
CA LEU A 98 5.28 -1.66 6.96
C LEU A 98 5.19 -0.86 8.26
N LYS A 99 6.08 -1.19 9.20
CA LYS A 99 6.44 -0.32 10.31
C LYS A 99 7.95 -0.16 10.37
N ASP A 100 8.39 1.07 10.56
CA ASP A 100 9.76 1.49 10.86
C ASP A 100 10.01 1.66 12.37
N GLU A 101 8.94 1.78 13.16
CA GLU A 101 9.02 1.90 14.61
C GLU A 101 8.13 0.87 15.33
N LEU A 102 8.73 0.17 16.30
CA LEU A 102 8.03 -0.63 17.30
C LEU A 102 8.26 -0.01 18.68
N LEU A 103 7.18 0.46 19.29
CA LEU A 103 7.19 0.99 20.65
C LEU A 103 7.28 -0.16 21.65
N ASP A 104 7.95 0.07 22.79
CA ASP A 104 7.94 -0.89 23.89
C ASP A 104 6.49 -1.28 24.25
N PRO A 105 6.22 -2.54 24.64
CA PRO A 105 4.90 -2.92 25.12
C PRO A 105 4.45 -2.04 26.29
N ASP A 106 3.15 -1.87 26.42
CA ASP A 106 2.53 -1.19 27.54
C ASP A 106 2.97 -1.86 28.87
N PRO A 107 3.58 -1.13 29.82
CA PRO A 107 4.15 -1.73 31.02
C PRO A 107 3.13 -2.42 31.94
N GLU A 108 1.86 -2.00 31.89
CA GLU A 108 0.80 -2.54 32.73
C GLU A 108 0.13 -3.76 32.11
N SER A 109 -0.27 -3.65 30.84
CA SER A 109 -1.03 -4.68 30.15
C SER A 109 -0.15 -5.66 29.36
N GLY A 110 1.13 -5.35 29.16
CA GLY A 110 2.06 -6.08 28.29
C GLY A 110 1.68 -6.03 26.80
N ARG A 111 0.68 -5.22 26.45
CA ARG A 111 0.15 -5.16 25.09
C ARG A 111 1.03 -4.30 24.20
N GLU A 112 1.15 -4.71 22.94
CA GLU A 112 1.80 -3.90 21.94
C GLU A 112 1.09 -2.55 21.77
N ARG A 113 1.86 -1.45 21.73
CA ARG A 113 1.33 -0.11 21.52
C ARG A 113 1.16 0.19 20.03
N ALA A 114 0.17 1.03 19.72
CA ALA A 114 -0.05 1.49 18.35
C ALA A 114 1.03 2.52 17.96
N SER A 115 1.67 2.27 16.82
CA SER A 115 2.57 3.19 16.12
C SER A 115 1.99 3.50 14.73
N VAL A 116 2.68 4.36 13.97
CA VAL A 116 2.33 4.63 12.57
C VAL A 116 2.49 3.35 11.75
N ASN A 117 1.52 3.10 10.88
CA ASN A 117 1.59 2.11 9.82
C ASN A 117 1.86 2.82 8.49
N TRP A 118 2.65 2.21 7.63
CA TRP A 118 2.81 2.64 6.25
C TRP A 118 2.08 1.63 5.36
N GLU A 119 0.96 2.03 4.76
CA GLU A 119 0.00 1.12 4.12
C GLU A 119 -0.10 1.35 2.61
N VAL A 120 -0.16 0.26 1.84
CA VAL A 120 -0.52 0.25 0.42
C VAL A 120 -1.65 -0.75 0.20
N ASP A 121 -2.76 -0.31 -0.39
CA ASP A 121 -3.84 -1.19 -0.81
C ASP A 121 -3.57 -1.73 -2.22
N PHE A 122 -3.81 -3.02 -2.45
CA PHE A 122 -3.61 -3.66 -3.74
C PHE A 122 -4.66 -4.74 -4.01
N ARG A 123 -4.76 -5.14 -5.27
CA ARG A 123 -5.50 -6.33 -5.73
C ARG A 123 -4.57 -7.18 -6.57
N VAL A 124 -4.84 -8.48 -6.61
CA VAL A 124 -4.09 -9.38 -7.49
C VAL A 124 -4.43 -9.05 -8.95
N PRO A 125 -3.45 -8.83 -9.83
CA PRO A 125 -3.69 -8.55 -11.23
C PRO A 125 -4.40 -9.73 -11.91
N GLU A 126 -5.23 -9.44 -12.92
CA GLU A 126 -5.76 -10.52 -13.76
C GLU A 126 -4.60 -11.23 -14.43
N ARG A 127 -4.68 -12.57 -14.46
CA ARG A 127 -3.76 -13.33 -15.30
C ARG A 127 -4.03 -12.87 -16.73
N LYS A 128 -3.08 -12.15 -17.32
CA LYS A 128 -3.12 -11.87 -18.75
C LYS A 128 -2.92 -13.21 -19.43
N VAL A 129 -3.99 -13.75 -19.99
CA VAL A 129 -3.84 -14.78 -21.01
C VAL A 129 -3.26 -14.02 -22.20
N GLU A 130 -1.94 -14.04 -22.32
CA GLU A 130 -1.33 -13.73 -23.60
C GLU A 130 -1.93 -14.75 -24.58
N GLU A 131 -2.44 -14.28 -25.72
CA GLU A 131 -3.00 -15.11 -26.78
C GLU A 131 -1.90 -15.99 -27.38
N GLU A 132 -1.44 -16.99 -26.62
CA GLU A 132 -0.82 -18.17 -27.19
C GLU A 132 -1.99 -19.06 -27.62
N GLU A 133 -2.29 -19.00 -28.92
CA GLU A 133 -2.97 -20.08 -29.61
C GLU A 133 -2.28 -21.40 -29.22
N GLU A 134 -3.00 -22.33 -28.59
CA GLU A 134 -3.02 -23.75 -28.97
C GLU A 134 -4.02 -24.55 -28.12
N GLU A 135 -5.12 -24.85 -28.81
CA GLU A 135 -5.91 -26.09 -28.81
C GLU A 135 -6.71 -26.54 -27.56
N GLU A 136 -8.00 -26.72 -27.84
CA GLU A 136 -8.99 -27.42 -27.04
C GLU A 136 -8.49 -28.81 -26.60
N GLU A 137 -8.59 -29.10 -25.30
CA GLU A 137 -9.05 -30.42 -24.88
C GLU A 137 -10.20 -30.26 -23.88
N VAL A 138 -11.41 -30.40 -24.39
CA VAL A 138 -12.64 -30.42 -23.60
C VAL A 138 -12.70 -31.76 -22.85
N VAL A 139 -12.27 -31.78 -21.59
CA VAL A 139 -12.58 -32.89 -20.70
C VAL A 139 -13.76 -32.51 -19.82
N VAL A 140 -14.95 -32.90 -20.24
CA VAL A 140 -16.12 -33.00 -19.37
C VAL A 140 -16.00 -34.31 -18.61
N VAL A 141 -16.03 -34.32 -17.27
CA VAL A 141 -16.88 -35.19 -16.43
C VAL A 141 -16.87 -34.71 -14.96
N ASP A 142 -18.09 -34.65 -14.44
CA ASP A 142 -18.58 -34.54 -13.06
C ASP A 142 -18.53 -33.21 -12.29
N GLY A 143 -19.76 -32.73 -12.04
CA GLY A 143 -20.08 -31.51 -11.31
C GLY A 143 -19.53 -31.51 -9.88
N LYS A 144 -18.46 -30.76 -9.70
CA LYS A 144 -18.10 -30.09 -8.45
C LYS A 144 -17.33 -28.83 -8.79
N GLY A 145 -18.04 -27.70 -8.72
CA GLY A 145 -17.52 -26.33 -8.61
C GLY A 145 -16.40 -25.94 -9.58
N ARG A 146 -16.71 -25.10 -10.58
CA ARG A 146 -15.72 -24.23 -11.22
C ARG A 146 -14.85 -23.60 -10.12
N ARG A 147 -13.58 -23.98 -10.04
CA ARG A 147 -12.58 -23.18 -9.32
C ARG A 147 -12.59 -21.83 -10.03
N LYS A 148 -12.89 -20.76 -9.30
CA LYS A 148 -12.75 -19.39 -9.82
C LYS A 148 -11.30 -19.29 -10.30
N GLU A 149 -11.10 -18.89 -11.55
CA GLU A 149 -9.75 -18.79 -12.13
C GLU A 149 -8.87 -17.94 -11.22
N GLY A 150 -7.81 -18.56 -10.73
CA GLY A 150 -6.84 -17.94 -9.86
C GLY A 150 -6.10 -16.78 -10.52
N ARG A 151 -5.83 -15.71 -9.79
CA ARG A 151 -5.11 -14.52 -10.26
C ARG A 151 -3.65 -14.62 -9.86
N ALA A 152 -2.71 -14.37 -10.77
CA ALA A 152 -1.28 -14.53 -10.54
C ALA A 152 -0.49 -13.35 -11.12
N GLY A 153 0.69 -13.06 -10.58
CA GLY A 153 1.57 -12.02 -11.14
C GLY A 153 2.46 -11.35 -10.10
N ALA A 154 2.97 -10.17 -10.44
CA ALA A 154 3.76 -9.36 -9.53
C ALA A 154 3.05 -8.03 -9.23
N VAL A 155 3.13 -7.58 -7.98
CA VAL A 155 2.64 -6.27 -7.55
C VAL A 155 3.82 -5.46 -7.02
N TYR A 156 4.23 -4.46 -7.78
CA TYR A 156 5.24 -3.49 -7.38
C TYR A 156 4.61 -2.33 -6.62
N MET A 157 5.22 -1.98 -5.49
CA MET A 157 4.78 -0.94 -4.55
C MET A 157 5.96 0.02 -4.31
N PRO A 158 6.06 1.12 -5.04
CA PRO A 158 7.11 2.11 -4.83
C PRO A 158 6.91 2.81 -3.46
N TRP A 159 8.00 3.27 -2.84
CA TRP A 159 7.92 3.89 -1.50
C TRP A 159 6.93 5.06 -1.40
N LYS A 160 6.76 5.81 -2.49
CA LYS A 160 5.83 6.95 -2.58
C LYS A 160 4.36 6.56 -2.43
N ASP A 161 4.00 5.30 -2.65
CA ASP A 161 2.61 4.83 -2.57
C ASP A 161 2.21 4.45 -1.14
N PHE A 162 3.19 4.29 -0.23
CA PHE A 162 2.96 3.97 1.17
C PHE A 162 2.38 5.16 1.91
N LYS A 163 1.12 5.04 2.32
CA LYS A 163 0.40 6.09 3.04
C LYS A 163 0.53 5.87 4.54
N PRO A 164 0.90 6.91 5.31
CA PRO A 164 0.97 6.79 6.75
C PRO A 164 -0.44 6.76 7.35
N THR A 165 -0.71 5.79 8.22
CA THR A 165 -1.96 5.69 8.97
C THR A 165 -1.70 5.52 10.46
N TYR A 166 -2.59 6.06 11.28
CA TYR A 166 -2.62 5.81 12.71
C TYR A 166 -4.00 5.32 13.12
N ARG A 167 -4.09 4.09 13.64
CA ARG A 167 -5.34 3.42 14.02
C ARG A 167 -6.39 3.43 12.89
N GLY A 168 -5.95 3.13 11.66
CA GLY A 168 -6.80 3.03 10.47
C GLY A 168 -7.24 4.38 9.89
N ARG A 169 -6.61 5.49 10.28
CA ARG A 169 -6.85 6.82 9.70
C ARG A 169 -5.59 7.32 9.03
N GLU A 170 -5.71 7.70 7.77
CA GLU A 170 -4.61 8.33 7.02
C GLU A 170 -4.19 9.65 7.68
N MET A 171 -2.89 9.86 7.78
CA MET A 171 -2.28 11.07 8.34
C MET A 171 -1.87 12.00 7.19
N LYS A 172 -2.30 13.27 7.24
CA LYS A 172 -2.03 14.24 6.16
C LYS A 172 -0.73 15.01 6.34
N ASP A 173 -0.29 15.20 7.59
CA ASP A 173 0.82 16.07 7.94
C ASP A 173 1.89 15.27 8.70
N VAL A 174 2.47 14.25 8.05
CA VAL A 174 3.53 13.45 8.67
C VAL A 174 4.86 14.16 8.52
N GLU A 175 5.43 14.57 9.66
CA GLU A 175 6.70 15.30 9.72
C GLU A 175 7.90 14.48 9.23
N LYS A 176 7.84 13.15 9.35
CA LYS A 176 8.92 12.24 9.00
C LYS A 176 8.45 11.19 7.98
N PRO A 177 9.13 11.04 6.84
CA PRO A 177 8.85 9.92 5.93
C PRO A 177 9.21 8.60 6.61
N ILE A 178 8.80 7.49 5.98
CA ILE A 178 9.18 6.15 6.41
C ILE A 178 10.70 6.04 6.53
N ASP A 179 11.19 5.56 7.67
CA ASP A 179 12.61 5.26 7.86
C ASP A 179 12.95 3.89 7.25
N LEU A 180 13.43 3.93 6.00
CA LEU A 180 13.79 2.73 5.25
C LEU A 180 15.06 2.04 5.77
N GLU A 181 15.90 2.69 6.57
CA GLU A 181 17.08 2.05 7.17
C GLU A 181 16.69 1.10 8.32
N SER A 182 15.49 1.30 8.88
CA SER A 182 15.05 0.65 10.11
C SER A 182 13.64 0.05 9.97
N ILE A 183 13.32 -0.63 8.88
CA ILE A 183 12.04 -1.37 8.80
C ILE A 183 12.04 -2.49 9.85
N ARG A 184 11.02 -2.51 10.71
CA ARG A 184 10.90 -3.44 11.85
C ARG A 184 9.79 -4.47 11.69
N ARG A 185 8.80 -4.21 10.84
CA ARG A 185 7.67 -5.13 10.68
C ARG A 185 7.05 -5.09 9.30
N VAL A 186 6.64 -6.27 8.85
CA VAL A 186 5.82 -6.50 7.67
C VAL A 186 4.47 -7.08 8.11
N SER A 187 3.38 -6.65 7.49
CA SER A 187 2.05 -7.25 7.67
C SER A 187 1.28 -7.36 6.36
N LEU A 188 0.46 -8.40 6.27
CA LEU A 188 -0.56 -8.59 5.24
C LEU A 188 -1.93 -8.49 5.91
N MET A 189 -2.85 -7.75 5.30
CA MET A 189 -4.18 -7.53 5.84
C MET A 189 -5.23 -7.65 4.74
N THR A 190 -6.39 -8.16 5.11
CA THR A 190 -7.64 -7.90 4.40
C THR A 190 -8.56 -7.14 5.35
N ARG A 191 -9.28 -6.15 4.83
CA ARG A 191 -10.22 -5.36 5.62
C ARG A 191 -11.51 -5.13 4.85
N SER A 192 -12.55 -4.89 5.61
CA SER A 192 -13.92 -4.69 5.10
C SER A 192 -14.12 -3.41 4.30
N PHE A 193 -13.26 -2.41 4.49
CA PHE A 193 -13.45 -1.03 4.04
C PHE A 193 -14.86 -0.49 4.35
N PHE A 194 -15.37 -0.78 5.55
CA PHE A 194 -16.71 -0.37 5.98
C PHE A 194 -17.84 -1.01 5.15
N GLY A 195 -17.69 -2.29 4.83
CA GLY A 195 -18.73 -3.14 4.25
C GLY A 195 -18.64 -3.34 2.74
N THR A 196 -17.52 -2.99 2.10
CA THR A 196 -17.32 -3.22 0.66
C THR A 196 -16.84 -4.64 0.36
N GLN A 197 -16.30 -5.37 1.33
CA GLN A 197 -15.90 -6.76 1.18
C GLN A 197 -16.03 -7.55 2.48
N GLU A 198 -16.35 -8.84 2.36
CA GLU A 198 -16.46 -9.81 3.45
C GLU A 198 -16.23 -11.24 2.94
N GLY A 199 -16.26 -12.21 3.84
CA GLY A 199 -16.22 -13.63 3.54
C GLY A 199 -14.80 -14.19 3.49
N ASP A 200 -14.68 -15.39 2.90
CA ASP A 200 -13.39 -16.07 2.79
C ASP A 200 -12.45 -15.32 1.84
N PHE A 201 -11.17 -15.35 2.18
CA PHE A 201 -10.10 -14.80 1.38
C PHE A 201 -8.91 -15.75 1.29
N SER A 202 -8.19 -15.72 0.17
CA SER A 202 -6.95 -16.47 -0.05
C SER A 202 -6.01 -15.75 -1.02
N LEU A 203 -4.74 -15.63 -0.62
CA LEU A 203 -3.63 -15.07 -1.39
C LEU A 203 -2.38 -15.95 -1.20
N THR A 204 -1.94 -16.60 -2.26
CA THR A 204 -0.72 -17.42 -2.26
C THR A 204 0.47 -16.64 -2.80
N LEU A 205 1.49 -16.48 -1.97
CA LEU A 205 2.70 -15.70 -2.23
C LEU A 205 3.88 -16.63 -2.52
N ARG A 206 4.65 -16.28 -3.55
CA ARG A 206 5.99 -16.84 -3.80
C ARG A 206 7.03 -16.11 -2.95
N SER A 207 7.04 -14.79 -2.99
CA SER A 207 8.05 -14.00 -2.28
C SER A 207 7.61 -12.56 -1.96
N ILE A 208 8.29 -11.98 -0.98
CA ILE A 208 8.28 -10.55 -0.65
C ILE A 208 9.72 -10.05 -0.79
N GLU A 209 9.95 -9.10 -1.69
CA GLU A 209 11.28 -8.62 -2.03
C GLU A 209 11.34 -7.09 -2.03
N ALA A 210 12.47 -6.52 -1.62
CA ALA A 210 12.81 -5.14 -1.94
C ALA A 210 13.60 -5.11 -3.26
N VAL A 211 13.21 -4.23 -4.19
CA VAL A 211 13.74 -4.18 -5.56
C VAL A 211 14.17 -2.77 -5.93
N THR A 212 15.15 -2.67 -6.84
CA THR A 212 15.46 -1.43 -7.55
C THR A 212 14.77 -1.45 -8.91
N VAL A 213 14.38 -0.29 -9.42
CA VAL A 213 13.88 -0.15 -10.78
C VAL A 213 15.04 0.34 -11.63
N ASP A 214 15.41 -0.42 -12.66
CA ASP A 214 16.37 0.06 -13.63
C ASP A 214 15.76 1.29 -14.32
N LYS A 215 16.34 2.46 -14.05
CA LYS A 215 16.01 3.70 -14.76
C LYS A 215 16.58 3.60 -16.18
N GLU A 216 15.97 2.79 -17.02
CA GLU A 216 16.27 2.83 -18.45
C GLU A 216 15.69 4.12 -19.04
N GLY A 217 16.54 5.15 -19.16
CA GLY A 217 16.42 6.21 -20.16
C GLY A 217 15.34 7.28 -19.99
N GLU A 218 15.43 8.13 -18.96
CA GLU A 218 14.93 9.52 -19.04
C GLU A 218 16.03 10.47 -19.58
N ASP A 219 16.82 10.02 -20.55
CA ASP A 219 17.75 10.87 -21.30
C ASP A 219 17.43 10.75 -22.79
N GLY A 220 16.78 11.78 -23.36
CA GLY A 220 16.83 11.99 -24.81
C GLY A 220 15.57 12.53 -25.49
N CYS A 221 15.38 13.84 -25.47
CA CYS A 221 15.40 14.63 -26.71
C CYS A 221 15.48 16.14 -26.39
N VAL A 222 16.69 16.60 -26.06
CA VAL A 222 17.06 17.97 -26.42
C VAL A 222 17.42 17.93 -27.89
N SER A 223 16.57 18.50 -28.74
CA SER A 223 16.84 18.71 -30.17
C SER A 223 16.61 20.18 -30.50
N ALA A 224 17.65 20.99 -30.35
CA ALA A 224 17.78 22.25 -31.06
C ALA A 224 19.27 22.67 -31.11
N GLU A 225 20.08 21.89 -31.82
CA GLU A 225 21.19 22.49 -32.55
C GLU A 225 20.61 23.17 -33.79
N LYS A 226 20.63 24.50 -33.82
CA LYS A 226 20.70 25.24 -35.08
C LYS A 226 22.00 26.03 -35.10
N THR A 227 22.81 25.62 -36.05
CA THR A 227 24.03 26.22 -36.54
C THR A 227 23.86 27.69 -36.91
N GLY A 228 24.90 28.47 -36.61
CA GLY A 228 25.03 29.86 -37.04
C GLY A 228 25.28 29.99 -38.56
N GLY A 229 24.90 31.14 -39.09
CA GLY A 229 25.17 31.59 -40.45
C GLY A 229 24.76 33.04 -40.60
N ASP A 230 25.76 33.91 -40.68
CA ASP A 230 25.66 35.36 -40.85
C ASP A 230 25.13 35.76 -42.23
N GLY A 231 24.41 36.89 -42.30
CA GLY A 231 23.95 37.50 -43.54
C GLY A 231 23.16 38.77 -43.26
N GLU A 232 23.88 39.90 -43.25
CA GLU A 232 23.37 41.26 -43.14
C GLU A 232 22.51 41.65 -44.36
N ASP A 233 21.38 42.33 -44.15
CA ASP A 233 20.92 43.41 -45.02
C ASP A 233 19.88 44.30 -44.30
N GLN A 234 19.91 45.58 -44.65
CA GLN A 234 19.59 46.73 -43.80
C GLN A 234 18.13 47.22 -43.86
N CYS A 235 17.76 47.88 -42.75
CA CYS A 235 16.96 49.11 -42.60
C CYS A 235 15.51 49.18 -43.10
N SER A 236 14.57 49.32 -42.14
CA SER A 236 13.78 50.57 -41.98
C SER A 236 12.88 50.52 -40.72
N ASP A 237 13.15 51.42 -39.78
CA ASP A 237 12.22 52.05 -38.82
C ASP A 237 12.30 53.57 -39.11
N PRO A 238 11.30 54.44 -38.83
CA PRO A 238 10.54 54.52 -37.55
C PRO A 238 9.03 54.80 -37.80
N ASP A 239 8.08 54.98 -36.88
CA ASP A 239 8.03 55.63 -35.56
C ASP A 239 6.58 55.37 -34.99
N PRO A 240 6.04 56.04 -33.95
CA PRO A 240 5.89 55.48 -32.60
C PRO A 240 4.45 55.56 -32.03
N GLY A 241 4.31 55.10 -30.78
CA GLY A 241 3.21 55.48 -29.88
C GLY A 241 2.07 54.47 -29.90
N ASN A 242 1.58 53.99 -28.77
CA ASN A 242 1.22 54.76 -27.60
C ASN A 242 1.12 53.84 -26.37
N SER A 243 1.61 54.34 -25.25
CA SER A 243 1.27 53.85 -23.91
C SER A 243 -0.21 54.10 -23.63
N ILE A 244 -0.77 53.47 -22.59
CA ILE A 244 -1.63 54.07 -21.55
C ILE A 244 -2.85 53.20 -21.13
N ARG A 245 -2.77 52.81 -19.84
CA ARG A 245 -3.79 52.72 -18.76
C ARG A 245 -4.60 51.45 -18.50
N LYS A 246 -4.28 50.90 -17.31
CA LYS A 246 -5.18 50.56 -16.19
C LYS A 246 -6.58 51.17 -16.25
N ARG A 247 -7.60 50.36 -15.95
CA ARG A 247 -8.69 50.76 -15.04
C ARG A 247 -9.30 49.56 -14.31
N SER A 248 -9.47 49.77 -13.02
CA SER A 248 -10.18 49.04 -11.97
C SER A 248 -11.72 49.17 -12.06
N GLU A 249 -12.43 48.27 -11.36
CA GLU A 249 -13.73 48.39 -10.65
C GLU A 249 -14.40 47.01 -10.68
N GLU A 250 -14.44 46.21 -9.60
CA GLU A 250 -15.28 46.31 -8.39
C GLU A 250 -16.78 46.58 -8.65
N LEU A 251 -17.59 45.52 -8.53
CA LEU A 251 -18.94 45.40 -7.93
C LEU A 251 -19.20 43.87 -7.89
N GLY A 252 -19.61 43.17 -6.84
CA GLY A 252 -20.29 43.50 -5.60
C GLY A 252 -21.41 42.46 -5.39
N GLY A 253 -21.34 41.67 -4.31
CA GLY A 253 -22.38 40.71 -3.86
C GLY A 253 -21.97 39.24 -4.05
N GLY A 254 -21.81 38.38 -3.04
CA GLY A 254 -22.32 38.37 -1.68
C GLY A 254 -23.22 37.15 -1.52
N MET A 255 -22.72 36.06 -0.92
CA MET A 255 -23.49 35.05 -0.17
C MET A 255 -22.57 33.98 0.45
N THR A 256 -22.25 34.23 1.72
CA THR A 256 -22.20 33.31 2.86
C THR A 256 -21.54 31.93 2.73
N ALA A 257 -20.36 31.85 3.37
CA ALA A 257 -19.72 30.65 3.87
C ALA A 257 -20.56 29.94 4.95
N GLN A 258 -20.68 28.62 4.85
CA GLN A 258 -21.02 27.77 5.99
C GLN A 258 -19.73 27.26 6.61
N GLN A 259 -19.33 27.91 7.70
CA GLN A 259 -18.34 27.44 8.66
C GLN A 259 -18.88 26.19 9.38
N GLN A 260 -18.18 25.06 9.23
CA GLN A 260 -18.23 23.98 10.21
C GLN A 260 -17.34 24.35 11.41
N PRO A 261 -17.81 24.17 12.65
CA PRO A 261 -17.04 24.56 13.81
C PRO A 261 -15.86 23.60 14.04
N SER A 262 -14.66 24.18 14.05
CA SER A 262 -13.46 23.61 14.64
C SER A 262 -13.67 23.38 16.14
N GLN A 263 -13.60 22.14 16.59
CA GLN A 263 -13.48 21.82 18.01
C GLN A 263 -12.10 21.21 18.27
N SER A 264 -11.28 22.04 18.91
CA SER A 264 -9.99 21.72 19.52
C SER A 264 -10.17 20.62 20.57
N TRP A 265 -9.41 19.53 20.45
CA TRP A 265 -9.51 18.35 21.32
C TRP A 265 -8.31 18.20 22.27
N LEU A 266 -7.97 19.29 22.97
CA LEU A 266 -6.97 19.30 24.05
C LEU A 266 -7.56 19.37 25.47
N GLN A 267 -8.83 19.04 25.68
CA GLN A 267 -9.42 18.99 27.04
C GLN A 267 -10.50 17.92 27.20
N TRP A 268 -10.19 16.62 27.11
CA TRP A 268 -11.00 15.56 27.74
C TRP A 268 -10.13 14.37 28.14
N ILE A 269 -9.29 14.56 29.17
CA ILE A 269 -8.77 13.47 30.01
C ILE A 269 -9.12 13.86 31.46
N TRP A 270 -9.59 12.88 32.24
CA TRP A 270 -9.99 12.91 33.67
C TRP A 270 -11.40 13.44 34.00
N ALA A 271 -12.39 12.54 34.02
CA ALA A 271 -13.29 12.33 35.18
C ALA A 271 -14.46 11.39 34.84
N ARG A 272 -14.36 10.11 35.25
CA ARG A 272 -15.46 9.40 35.93
C ARG A 272 -15.00 8.05 36.48
N CYS A 273 -14.43 8.10 37.68
CA CYS A 273 -14.49 7.00 38.63
C CYS A 273 -15.83 7.06 39.39
N PHE A 274 -16.31 5.87 39.80
CA PHE A 274 -17.37 5.59 40.77
C PHE A 274 -18.84 5.88 40.40
N LYS A 275 -19.60 4.81 40.13
CA LYS A 275 -20.73 4.39 41.00
C LYS A 275 -21.29 3.00 40.62
N ARG A 276 -21.26 2.13 41.64
CA ARG A 276 -21.92 0.82 41.84
C ARG A 276 -21.37 -0.39 41.11
#